data_AF-A0A0H3LPQ6-F1
#
_entry.id   AF-A0A0H3LPQ6-F1
#
_cell.length_a   1.000
_cell.length_b   1.000
_cell.length_c   1.000
_cell.angle_alpha   90.00
_cell.angle_beta   90.00
_cell.angle_gamma   90.00
#
_symmetry.space_group_name_H-M   'P 1'
#
loop_
_entity.id
_entity.type
_entity.pdbx_description
1 polymer ?
#
loop_
_entity_poly.entity_id
_entity_poly.type
_entity_poly.pdbx_seq_one_letter_code
_entity_poly.pdbx_strand_id
1 'polypeptide(L)'
;MRKDVLFDQSGSSDAVGETAHVFCATMQLRTPLRVLLRHGEECPPGVEPPVIADEAWQGIWVPTLEGMGLWGQMASQIGYIPAEGGLFLQFLIAMREAIEQSSVSDSKVARLTRALADPRWREFIQQLGGATAVSQHLLGLQEDDPV
;
A
#
# COMPACT_ATOMS: atom_id res chain seq x y z
N MET A 1 28.99 56.14 -22.08
CA MET A 1 29.01 55.76 -20.65
C MET A 1 27.93 54.69 -20.50
N ARG A 2 28.23 53.39 -20.69
CA ARG A 2 28.58 52.39 -19.64
C ARG A 2 27.58 52.45 -18.47
N LYS A 3 26.83 51.41 -18.10
CA LYS A 3 27.08 49.96 -18.14
C LYS A 3 25.75 49.19 -18.07
N ASP A 4 25.77 48.02 -18.68
CA ASP A 4 24.88 46.89 -18.43
C ASP A 4 24.73 46.61 -16.93
N VAL A 5 23.51 46.35 -16.49
CA VAL A 5 23.20 45.62 -15.25
C VAL A 5 22.09 44.64 -15.63
N LEU A 6 22.48 43.51 -16.19
CA LEU A 6 22.56 42.21 -15.51
C LEU A 6 21.20 41.81 -14.92
N PHE A 7 20.57 40.88 -15.65
CA PHE A 7 19.63 39.90 -15.12
C PHE A 7 20.09 39.45 -13.74
N ASP A 8 19.31 39.74 -12.71
CA ASP A 8 19.32 38.91 -11.52
C ASP A 8 18.27 37.82 -11.72
N GLN A 9 18.73 36.69 -12.25
CA GLN A 9 18.09 35.40 -12.06
C GLN A 9 18.46 34.92 -10.64
N SER A 10 17.96 35.61 -9.62
CA SER A 10 18.03 35.09 -8.26
C SER A 10 16.97 34.01 -8.13
N GLY A 11 17.47 32.78 -8.16
CA GLY A 11 16.78 31.51 -8.22
C GLY A 11 15.41 31.47 -7.56
N SER A 12 14.47 30.88 -8.30
CA SER A 12 13.39 30.09 -7.72
C SER A 12 14.02 29.15 -6.69
N SER A 13 14.04 29.56 -5.42
CA SER A 13 14.02 28.59 -4.35
C SER A 13 12.62 28.04 -4.43
N ASP A 14 12.45 27.00 -5.24
CA ASP A 14 11.30 26.12 -5.15
C ASP A 14 11.23 25.74 -3.69
N ALA A 15 10.34 26.41 -2.96
CA ALA A 15 9.91 25.98 -1.66
C ALA A 15 9.21 24.64 -1.94
N VAL A 16 10.00 23.57 -1.98
CA VAL A 16 9.53 22.24 -1.64
C VAL A 16 9.06 22.41 -0.21
N GLY A 17 7.79 22.82 -0.10
CA GLY A 17 7.17 23.19 1.15
C GLY A 17 7.44 22.05 2.12
N GLU A 18 7.98 22.41 3.28
CA GLU A 18 8.23 21.57 4.45
C GLU A 18 6.92 20.90 4.90
N THR A 19 6.41 19.98 4.10
CA THR A 19 5.15 19.30 4.30
C THR A 19 5.48 17.91 4.78
N ALA A 20 4.90 17.50 5.91
CA ALA A 20 4.98 16.11 6.35
C ALA A 20 4.31 15.22 5.29
N HIS A 21 4.71 13.95 5.24
CA HIS A 21 4.07 12.97 4.35
C HIS A 21 3.67 11.75 5.14
N VAL A 22 2.66 11.03 4.66
CA VAL A 22 2.27 9.72 5.18
C VAL A 22 2.21 8.72 4.06
N PHE A 23 2.76 7.53 4.29
CA PHE A 23 2.77 6.48 3.30
C PHE A 23 1.41 5.78 3.18
N CYS A 24 0.87 5.79 1.97
CA CYS A 24 -0.41 5.21 1.62
C CYS A 24 -0.18 3.98 0.72
N ALA A 25 -0.24 2.78 1.30
CA ALA A 25 -0.23 1.54 0.53
C ALA A 25 -1.52 1.40 -0.29
N THR A 26 -1.42 0.83 -1.49
CA THR A 26 -2.59 0.48 -2.29
C THR A 26 -3.22 -0.81 -1.75
N MET A 27 -4.51 -0.76 -1.44
CA MET A 27 -5.23 -1.82 -0.71
C MET A 27 -5.77 -2.90 -1.66
N GLN A 28 -4.89 -3.81 -2.09
CA GLN A 28 -5.16 -4.89 -3.05
C GLN A 28 -4.49 -6.20 -2.61
N LEU A 29 -5.05 -7.35 -3.01
CA LEU A 29 -4.46 -8.68 -2.72
C LEU A 29 -3.05 -8.84 -3.28
N ARG A 30 -2.73 -8.18 -4.40
CA ARG A 30 -1.41 -8.24 -5.02
C ARG A 30 -0.35 -7.40 -4.32
N THR A 31 -0.74 -6.45 -3.45
CA THR A 31 0.19 -5.56 -2.77
C THR A 31 1.08 -6.36 -1.81
N PRO A 32 2.42 -6.25 -1.91
CA PRO A 32 3.29 -7.08 -1.09
C PRO A 32 3.25 -6.75 0.40
N LEU A 33 3.52 -7.75 1.24
CA LEU A 33 3.46 -7.60 2.69
C LEU A 33 4.32 -6.45 3.20
N ARG A 34 5.58 -6.34 2.71
CA ARG A 34 6.52 -5.27 3.11
C ARG A 34 5.97 -3.86 2.89
N VAL A 35 5.07 -3.67 1.91
CA VAL A 35 4.43 -2.38 1.61
C VAL A 35 3.22 -2.17 2.52
N LEU A 36 2.38 -3.20 2.68
CA LEU A 36 1.19 -3.13 3.55
C LEU A 36 1.57 -2.80 5.00
N LEU A 37 2.66 -3.40 5.51
CA LEU A 37 3.16 -3.16 6.86
C LEU A 37 3.63 -1.72 7.12
N ARG A 38 3.92 -0.95 6.07
CA ARG A 38 4.40 0.44 6.17
C ARG A 38 3.29 1.47 5.93
N HIS A 39 2.05 1.03 5.73
CA HIS A 39 0.91 1.94 5.62
C HIS A 39 0.76 2.78 6.88
N GLY A 40 0.57 4.09 6.71
CA GLY A 40 0.46 5.03 7.82
C GLY A 40 1.81 5.50 8.38
N GLU A 41 2.93 5.05 7.83
CA GLU A 41 4.24 5.56 8.24
C GLU A 41 4.38 7.05 7.90
N GLU A 42 4.87 7.85 8.82
CA GLU A 42 5.02 9.30 8.67
C GLU A 42 6.48 9.65 8.30
N CYS A 43 6.64 10.57 7.36
CA CYS A 43 7.91 11.18 7.00
C CYS A 43 7.87 12.67 7.39
N PRO A 44 8.76 13.12 8.28
CA PRO A 44 8.84 14.53 8.67
C PRO A 44 9.10 15.46 7.48
N PRO A 45 8.68 16.73 7.59
CA PRO A 45 9.00 17.72 6.57
C PRO A 45 10.52 17.92 6.43
N GLY A 46 10.97 18.18 5.20
CA GLY A 46 12.40 18.37 4.90
C GLY A 46 13.24 17.09 4.90
N VAL A 47 12.63 15.93 5.17
CA VAL A 47 13.27 14.61 5.07
C VAL A 47 12.82 13.94 3.77
N GLU A 48 13.77 13.37 3.03
CA GLU A 48 13.45 12.59 1.82
C GLU A 48 12.74 11.29 2.22
N PRO A 49 11.53 11.02 1.68
CA PRO A 49 10.80 9.82 2.04
C PRO A 49 11.54 8.54 1.59
N PRO A 50 11.65 7.51 2.45
CA PRO A 50 12.34 6.29 2.06
C PRO A 50 11.57 5.52 0.98
N VAL A 51 12.31 4.75 0.18
CA VAL A 51 11.75 3.86 -0.83
C VAL A 51 11.07 2.67 -0.13
N ILE A 52 9.74 2.57 -0.28
CA ILE A 52 8.91 1.48 0.26
C ILE A 52 8.40 0.56 -0.85
N ALA A 53 7.93 1.17 -1.93
CA ALA A 53 7.32 0.52 -3.06
C ALA A 53 8.35 0.36 -4.19
N ASP A 54 8.48 -0.86 -4.71
CA ASP A 54 9.33 -1.12 -5.88
C ASP A 54 8.66 -0.66 -7.18
N GLU A 55 7.32 -0.58 -7.17
CA GLU A 55 6.51 -0.14 -8.31
C GLU A 55 5.49 0.91 -7.86
N ALA A 56 5.24 1.92 -8.71
CA ALA A 56 4.38 3.06 -8.37
C ALA A 56 2.93 2.69 -8.01
N TRP A 57 2.43 1.53 -8.45
CA TRP A 57 1.08 1.08 -8.12
C TRP A 57 0.97 0.50 -6.69
N GLN A 58 2.08 0.20 -6.01
CA GLN A 58 2.07 -0.47 -4.70
C GLN A 58 1.72 0.50 -3.56
N GLY A 59 2.04 1.79 -3.71
CA GLY A 59 1.75 2.82 -2.73
C GLY A 59 2.46 4.12 -3.04
N ILE A 60 2.11 5.18 -2.29
CA ILE A 60 2.62 6.53 -2.51
C ILE A 60 2.76 7.29 -1.19
N TRP A 61 3.72 8.21 -1.13
CA TRP A 61 3.80 9.21 -0.07
C TRP A 61 2.82 10.35 -0.36
N VAL A 62 1.86 10.55 0.54
CA VAL A 62 0.84 11.60 0.42
C VAL A 62 1.21 12.77 1.33
N PRO A 63 1.24 14.01 0.85
CA PRO A 63 1.49 15.17 1.71
C PRO A 63 0.37 15.31 2.74
N THR A 64 0.73 15.58 3.98
CA THR A 64 -0.19 15.77 5.10
C THR A 64 0.03 17.11 5.78
N LEU A 65 -1.06 17.65 6.33
CA LEU A 65 -0.93 18.76 7.27
C LEU A 65 -0.46 18.20 8.61
N GLU A 66 0.35 18.96 9.33
CA GLU A 66 0.87 18.56 10.63
C GLU A 66 -0.28 18.18 11.58
N GLY A 67 -0.26 16.95 12.11
CA GLY A 67 -1.31 16.41 12.98
C GLY A 67 -2.58 15.90 12.27
N MET A 68 -2.66 15.96 10.94
CA MET A 68 -3.74 15.39 10.12
C MET A 68 -3.23 14.18 9.33
N GLY A 69 -3.01 13.05 10.00
CA GLY A 69 -2.65 11.79 9.36
C GLY A 69 -3.72 11.28 8.37
N LEU A 70 -3.72 9.97 8.08
CA LEU A 70 -4.70 9.37 7.17
C LEU A 70 -6.12 9.41 7.77
N TRP A 71 -6.93 10.39 7.36
CA TRP A 71 -8.32 10.54 7.79
C TRP A 71 -9.28 10.37 6.62
N GLY A 72 -10.49 9.87 6.90
CA GLY A 72 -11.54 9.70 5.90
C GLY A 72 -11.56 8.30 5.30
N GLN A 73 -11.72 8.21 3.98
CA GLN A 73 -11.83 6.94 3.27
C GLN A 73 -10.80 6.85 2.14
N MET A 74 -10.41 5.62 1.80
CA MET A 74 -9.56 5.31 0.67
C MET A 74 -10.17 4.24 -0.23
N ALA A 75 -9.81 4.26 -1.51
CA ALA A 75 -10.21 3.21 -2.44
C ALA A 75 -9.43 1.91 -2.18
N SER A 76 -10.13 0.79 -2.27
CA SER A 76 -9.58 -0.56 -2.17
C SER A 76 -10.22 -1.50 -3.18
N GLN A 77 -9.72 -2.72 -3.27
CA GLN A 77 -10.30 -3.76 -4.11
C GLN A 77 -11.75 -4.14 -3.74
N ILE A 78 -12.20 -3.82 -2.52
CA ILE A 78 -13.57 -4.08 -2.03
C ILE A 78 -14.43 -2.81 -1.93
N GLY A 79 -14.00 -1.71 -2.55
CA GLY A 79 -14.64 -0.40 -2.43
C GLY A 79 -13.97 0.50 -1.40
N TYR A 80 -14.72 1.44 -0.83
CA TYR A 80 -14.17 2.42 0.12
C TYR A 80 -14.01 1.81 1.51
N ILE A 81 -12.83 1.99 2.10
CA ILE A 81 -12.48 1.58 3.47
C ILE A 81 -11.95 2.78 4.26
N PRO A 82 -11.83 2.70 5.60
CA PRO A 82 -11.17 3.74 6.39
C PRO A 82 -9.75 4.02 5.89
N ALA A 83 -9.32 5.29 5.93
CA ALA A 83 -8.04 5.71 5.37
C ALA A 83 -6.83 5.09 6.06
N GLU A 84 -6.96 4.66 7.32
CA GLU A 84 -5.96 3.88 8.07
C GLU A 84 -5.96 2.38 7.72
N GLY A 85 -6.76 1.97 6.74
CA GLY A 85 -6.84 0.60 6.20
C GLY A 85 -7.84 -0.31 6.94
N GLY A 86 -8.15 -0.03 8.21
CA GLY A 86 -9.14 -0.75 9.00
C GLY A 86 -8.95 -2.28 9.03
N LEU A 87 -10.05 -3.03 9.11
CA LEU A 87 -10.02 -4.50 9.11
C LEU A 87 -9.55 -5.09 7.78
N PHE A 88 -9.73 -4.37 6.66
CA PHE A 88 -9.32 -4.88 5.36
C PHE A 88 -7.81 -4.93 5.22
N LEU A 89 -7.08 -3.93 5.72
CA LEU A 89 -5.61 -3.99 5.79
C LEU A 89 -5.13 -5.19 6.61
N GLN A 90 -5.76 -5.45 7.77
CA GLN A 90 -5.42 -6.62 8.59
C GLN A 90 -5.66 -7.93 7.85
N PHE A 91 -6.77 -8.02 7.10
CA PHE A 91 -7.04 -9.15 6.22
C PHE A 91 -5.94 -9.32 5.15
N LEU A 92 -5.58 -8.25 4.44
CA LEU A 92 -4.54 -8.30 3.41
C LEU A 92 -3.20 -8.76 4.00
N ILE A 93 -2.80 -8.20 5.14
CA ILE A 93 -1.58 -8.60 5.86
C ILE A 93 -1.64 -10.10 6.17
N ALA A 94 -2.71 -10.60 6.80
CA ALA A 94 -2.82 -12.02 7.15
C ALA A 94 -2.71 -12.95 5.94
N MET A 95 -3.31 -12.57 4.80
CA MET A 95 -3.20 -13.34 3.56
C MET A 95 -1.77 -13.33 3.00
N ARG A 96 -1.11 -12.18 2.98
CA ARG A 96 0.26 -12.06 2.47
C ARG A 96 1.28 -12.74 3.40
N GLU A 97 1.12 -12.67 4.71
CA GLU A 97 1.93 -13.42 5.67
C GLU A 97 1.87 -14.93 5.42
N ALA A 98 0.68 -15.44 5.13
CA ALA A 98 0.46 -16.85 4.83
C ALA A 98 1.18 -17.35 3.57
N ILE A 99 1.60 -16.47 2.66
CA ILE A 99 2.29 -16.84 1.40
C ILE A 99 3.73 -16.34 1.28
N GLU A 100 4.08 -15.23 1.96
CA GLU A 100 5.39 -14.58 1.86
C GLU A 100 6.35 -15.01 2.98
N GLN A 101 5.86 -15.18 4.21
CA GLN A 101 6.70 -15.66 5.30
C GLN A 101 6.84 -17.18 5.19
N SER A 102 8.05 -17.73 5.15
CA SER A 102 8.27 -19.19 5.06
C SER A 102 8.58 -19.79 6.41
N SER A 103 7.81 -20.78 6.85
CA SER A 103 8.30 -21.78 7.81
C SER A 103 8.65 -23.06 7.06
N VAL A 104 9.63 -23.81 7.56
CA VAL A 104 10.21 -24.98 6.88
C VAL A 104 9.21 -26.15 6.74
N SER A 105 8.14 -26.16 7.55
CA SER A 105 7.25 -27.33 7.68
C SER A 105 5.88 -27.20 7.01
N ASP A 106 5.38 -25.98 6.76
CA ASP A 106 3.98 -25.76 6.33
C ASP A 106 3.94 -25.17 4.91
N SER A 107 3.25 -25.85 3.98
CA SER A 107 3.07 -25.35 2.61
C SER A 107 2.30 -24.03 2.59
N LYS A 108 2.60 -23.15 1.61
CA LYS A 108 1.87 -21.87 1.41
C LYS A 108 0.36 -22.09 1.30
N VAL A 109 -0.04 -23.15 0.57
CA VAL A 109 -1.44 -23.55 0.41
C VAL A 109 -2.09 -23.86 1.75
N ALA A 110 -1.46 -24.70 2.60
CA ALA A 110 -2.04 -25.06 3.89
C ALA A 110 -2.23 -23.85 4.82
N ARG A 111 -1.25 -22.93 4.83
CA ARG A 111 -1.32 -21.70 5.64
C ARG A 111 -2.38 -20.74 5.13
N LEU A 112 -2.44 -20.54 3.81
CA LEU A 112 -3.46 -19.68 3.20
C LEU A 112 -4.86 -20.25 3.45
N THR A 113 -5.06 -21.57 3.29
CA THR A 113 -6.33 -22.23 3.62
C THR A 113 -6.72 -22.02 5.07
N ARG A 114 -5.77 -22.13 6.02
CA ARG A 114 -6.02 -21.88 7.44
C ARG A 114 -6.41 -20.41 7.69
N ALA A 115 -5.72 -19.48 7.05
CA ALA A 115 -6.02 -18.05 7.16
C ALA A 115 -7.41 -17.72 6.60
N LEU A 116 -7.77 -18.29 5.44
CA LEU A 116 -9.08 -18.12 4.81
C LEU A 116 -10.24 -18.77 5.59
N ALA A 117 -9.94 -19.74 6.44
CA ALA A 117 -10.94 -20.36 7.31
C ALA A 117 -11.30 -19.49 8.54
N ASP A 118 -10.57 -18.41 8.81
CA ASP A 118 -10.88 -17.49 9.90
C ASP A 118 -12.23 -16.79 9.64
N PRO A 119 -13.25 -16.97 10.53
CA PRO A 119 -14.57 -16.39 10.34
C PRO A 119 -14.58 -14.86 10.24
N ARG A 120 -13.56 -14.18 10.80
CA ARG A 120 -13.43 -12.72 10.75
C ARG A 120 -13.31 -12.18 9.32
N TRP A 121 -12.81 -13.00 8.40
CA TRP A 121 -12.55 -12.60 7.01
C TRP A 121 -13.69 -12.96 6.05
N ARG A 122 -14.75 -13.60 6.53
CA ARG A 122 -15.83 -14.15 5.69
C ARG A 122 -16.42 -13.12 4.73
N GLU A 123 -16.69 -11.91 5.21
CA GLU A 123 -17.30 -10.85 4.40
C GLU A 123 -16.36 -10.39 3.27
N PHE A 124 -15.09 -10.13 3.58
CA PHE A 124 -14.09 -9.75 2.57
C PHE A 124 -13.87 -10.86 1.55
N ILE A 125 -13.81 -12.12 2.00
CA ILE A 125 -13.68 -13.28 1.12
C ILE A 125 -14.88 -13.35 0.16
N GLN A 126 -16.11 -13.10 0.64
CA GLN A 126 -17.30 -13.06 -0.22
C GLN A 126 -17.24 -11.94 -1.25
N GLN A 127 -16.86 -10.72 -0.83
CA GLN A 127 -16.71 -9.57 -1.72
C GLN A 127 -15.64 -9.78 -2.80
N LEU A 128 -14.61 -10.58 -2.50
CA LEU A 128 -13.52 -10.93 -3.41
C LEU A 128 -13.82 -12.16 -4.29
N GLY A 129 -15.06 -12.67 -4.31
CA GLY A 129 -15.47 -13.79 -5.17
C GLY A 129 -15.27 -15.17 -4.56
N GLY A 130 -14.98 -15.27 -3.26
CA GLY A 130 -14.85 -16.52 -2.52
C GLY A 130 -13.42 -16.96 -2.28
N ALA A 131 -13.23 -17.95 -1.39
CA ALA A 131 -11.92 -18.40 -0.93
C ALA A 131 -11.05 -18.97 -2.06
N THR A 132 -11.67 -19.63 -3.04
CA THR A 132 -10.97 -20.18 -4.23
C THR A 132 -10.38 -19.06 -5.08
N ALA A 133 -11.15 -18.01 -5.37
CA ALA A 133 -10.70 -16.88 -6.17
C ALA A 133 -9.55 -16.14 -5.50
N VAL A 134 -9.65 -15.90 -4.18
CA VAL A 134 -8.57 -15.29 -3.38
C VAL A 134 -7.30 -16.15 -3.43
N SER A 135 -7.44 -17.47 -3.28
CA SER A 135 -6.30 -18.40 -3.31
C SER A 135 -5.61 -18.42 -4.67
N GLN A 136 -6.37 -18.49 -5.76
CA GLN A 136 -5.85 -18.47 -7.13
C GLN A 136 -5.07 -17.18 -7.40
N HIS A 137 -5.65 -16.04 -7.03
CA HIS A 137 -5.01 -14.73 -7.21
C HIS A 137 -3.69 -14.62 -6.45
N LEU A 138 -3.64 -15.07 -5.21
CA LEU A 138 -2.46 -14.96 -4.34
C LEU A 138 -1.35 -15.97 -4.68
N LEU A 139 -1.72 -17.16 -5.13
CA LEU A 139 -0.76 -18.21 -5.51
C LEU A 139 -0.29 -18.10 -6.96
N GLY A 140 -0.83 -17.15 -7.74
CA GLY A 140 -0.52 -17.02 -9.16
C GLY A 140 -1.02 -18.19 -10.00
N LEU A 141 -2.08 -18.87 -9.55
CA LEU A 141 -2.72 -19.97 -10.28
C LEU A 141 -3.75 -19.36 -11.23
N GLN A 142 -3.31 -18.82 -12.36
CA GLN A 142 -4.23 -18.51 -13.47
C GLN A 142 -4.54 -19.80 -14.23
N GLU A 143 -5.81 -20.02 -14.59
CA GLU A 143 -6.13 -20.84 -15.76
C GLU A 143 -5.63 -20.05 -16.97
N ASP A 144 -4.82 -20.70 -17.81
CA ASP A 144 -4.41 -20.14 -19.11
C ASP A 144 -5.68 -19.75 -19.88
N ASP A 145 -5.83 -18.46 -20.21
CA ASP A 145 -6.88 -18.01 -21.13
C ASP A 145 -6.67 -18.73 -22.48
N PRO A 146 -7.69 -19.38 -23.05
CA PRO A 146 -7.58 -19.91 -24.40
C PRO A 146 -7.53 -18.74 -25.38
N VAL A 147 -6.46 -18.75 -26.19
CA VAL A 147 -6.17 -17.83 -27.31
C VAL A 147 -7.35 -17.66 -28.27
#